data_AF-A0A955JKT7-F1
#
_entry.id   AF-A0A955JKT7-F1
#
_cell.length_a   1.000
_cell.length_b   1.000
_cell.length_c   1.000
_cell.angle_alpha   90.00
_cell.angle_beta   90.00
_cell.angle_gamma   90.00
#
_symmetry.space_group_name_H-M   'P 1'
#
loop_
_entity.id
_entity.type
_entity.pdbx_description
1 polymer ?
#
loop_
_entity_poly.entity_id
_entity_poly.type
_entity_poly.pdbx_seq_one_letter_code
_entity_poly.pdbx_strand_id
1 'polypeptide(L)'
;DPVVREAAPIAVFNGSKVVGAAQAEAEKLEAASYTIETYGNAPAGNYAHYTLYQIGSGNAGTAKKLQQKYGVKIKTGKPPVTVNGKVRFVLILGPEPKTTDKTAN
;
A
#
# COMPACT_ATOMS: atom_id res chain seq x y z
N ASP A 1 -6.36 -4.89 19.28
CA ASP A 1 -5.86 -4.13 18.12
C ASP A 1 -6.88 -4.21 16.98
N PRO A 2 -7.35 -3.10 16.40
CA PRO A 2 -8.39 -3.15 15.37
C PRO A 2 -7.92 -3.85 14.08
N VAL A 3 -6.63 -3.78 13.74
CA VAL A 3 -6.08 -4.47 12.55
C VAL A 3 -6.25 -5.98 12.67
N VAL A 4 -5.88 -6.54 13.83
CA VAL A 4 -5.99 -7.97 14.11
C VAL A 4 -7.45 -8.41 14.15
N ARG A 5 -8.35 -7.57 14.70
CA ARG A 5 -9.79 -7.87 14.78
C ARG A 5 -10.47 -7.84 13.41
N GLU A 6 -10.12 -6.88 12.57
CA GLU A 6 -10.71 -6.69 11.25
C GLU A 6 -10.11 -7.64 10.21
N ALA A 7 -8.85 -8.08 10.41
CA ALA A 7 -8.13 -9.00 9.54
C ALA A 7 -8.27 -8.62 8.05
N ALA A 8 -8.23 -7.31 7.76
CA ALA A 8 -8.58 -6.80 6.45
C ALA A 8 -7.51 -7.21 5.42
N PRO A 9 -7.86 -7.94 4.35
CA PRO A 9 -6.89 -8.42 3.37
C PRO A 9 -6.30 -7.24 2.56
N ILE A 10 -4.98 -7.13 2.56
CA ILE A 10 -4.22 -6.09 1.88
C ILE A 10 -3.49 -6.70 0.68
N ALA A 11 -3.56 -6.01 -0.47
CA ALA A 11 -2.72 -6.30 -1.62
C ALA A 11 -1.62 -5.25 -1.77
N VAL A 12 -0.39 -5.68 -2.03
CA VAL A 12 0.78 -4.80 -2.15
C VAL A 12 1.34 -4.83 -3.57
N PHE A 13 1.48 -3.68 -4.22
CA PHE A 13 1.95 -3.61 -5.59
C PHE A 13 3.16 -2.69 -5.75
N ASN A 14 4.12 -3.12 -6.54
CA ASN A 14 5.32 -2.39 -6.88
C ASN A 14 5.10 -1.54 -8.13
N GLY A 15 5.00 -0.21 -7.95
CA GLY A 15 5.06 0.79 -9.01
C GLY A 15 6.41 1.51 -9.12
N SER A 16 7.38 1.17 -8.27
CA SER A 16 8.71 1.82 -8.17
C SER A 16 9.72 1.27 -9.16
N LYS A 17 9.46 0.07 -9.72
CA LYS A 17 10.41 -0.72 -10.52
C LYS A 17 11.62 -1.26 -9.74
N VAL A 18 11.60 -1.14 -8.41
CA VAL A 18 12.63 -1.72 -7.54
C VAL A 18 12.31 -3.19 -7.30
N VAL A 19 13.17 -4.11 -7.71
CA VAL A 19 12.96 -5.55 -7.55
C VAL A 19 12.77 -5.90 -6.07
N GLY A 20 11.75 -6.71 -5.77
CA GLY A 20 11.45 -7.16 -4.40
C GLY A 20 10.75 -6.14 -3.50
N ALA A 21 10.52 -4.89 -3.94
CA ALA A 21 9.93 -3.85 -3.09
C ALA A 21 8.55 -4.21 -2.53
N ALA A 22 7.66 -4.80 -3.34
CA ALA A 22 6.33 -5.22 -2.89
C ALA A 22 6.39 -6.36 -1.88
N GLN A 23 7.29 -7.33 -2.07
CA GLN A 23 7.47 -8.43 -1.13
C GLN A 23 8.02 -7.91 0.21
N ALA A 24 9.08 -7.10 0.18
CA ALA A 24 9.68 -6.54 1.39
C ALA A 24 8.67 -5.72 2.20
N GLU A 25 7.77 -4.99 1.54
CA GLU A 25 6.73 -4.24 2.25
C GLU A 25 5.59 -5.13 2.76
N ALA A 26 5.22 -6.18 2.01
CA ALA A 26 4.28 -7.20 2.48
C ALA A 26 4.80 -7.85 3.77
N GLU A 27 6.06 -8.27 3.81
CA GLU A 27 6.69 -8.86 4.99
C GLU A 27 6.66 -7.93 6.21
N LYS A 28 6.90 -6.62 6.01
CA LYS A 28 6.78 -5.61 7.09
C LYS A 28 5.35 -5.41 7.59
N LEU A 29 4.36 -5.60 6.72
CA LEU A 29 2.95 -5.54 7.09
C LEU A 29 2.54 -6.80 7.85
N GLU A 30 2.97 -7.98 7.40
CA GLU A 30 2.74 -9.25 8.11
C GLU A 30 3.39 -9.25 9.50
N ALA A 31 4.64 -8.77 9.61
CA ALA A 31 5.33 -8.59 10.88
C ALA A 31 4.60 -7.60 11.82
N ALA A 32 3.83 -6.67 11.26
CA ALA A 32 2.97 -5.75 12.00
C ALA A 32 1.53 -6.27 12.19
N SER A 33 1.32 -7.57 11.99
CA SER A 33 0.04 -8.29 12.15
C SER A 33 -1.07 -7.87 11.18
N TYR A 34 -0.72 -7.31 10.02
CA TYR A 34 -1.67 -7.10 8.94
C TYR A 34 -1.81 -8.38 8.10
N THR A 35 -3.00 -8.57 7.52
CA THR A 35 -3.27 -9.70 6.62
C THR A 35 -2.89 -9.33 5.19
N ILE A 36 -1.90 -10.01 4.62
CA ILE A 36 -1.56 -9.86 3.20
C ILE A 36 -2.26 -10.93 2.38
N GLU A 37 -3.01 -10.50 1.37
CA GLU A 37 -3.68 -11.39 0.42
C GLU A 37 -2.75 -11.74 -0.75
N THR A 38 -2.04 -10.74 -1.28
CA THR A 38 -1.19 -10.90 -2.46
C THR A 38 -0.22 -9.74 -2.60
N TYR A 39 0.89 -9.98 -3.28
CA TYR A 39 1.80 -8.94 -3.72
C TYR A 39 2.21 -9.13 -5.19
N GLY A 40 2.55 -8.04 -5.87
CA GLY A 40 2.91 -8.07 -7.27
C GLY A 40 3.42 -6.74 -7.83
N ASN A 41 3.35 -6.57 -9.14
CA ASN A 41 3.72 -5.32 -9.82
C ASN A 41 2.49 -4.51 -10.18
N ALA A 42 2.55 -3.20 -9.99
CA ALA A 42 1.54 -2.26 -10.48
C ALA A 42 1.80 -1.98 -11.97
N PRO A 43 0.76 -1.65 -12.76
CA PRO A 43 0.96 -1.19 -14.13
C PRO A 43 1.73 0.13 -14.14
N ALA A 44 2.36 0.44 -15.28
CA ALA A 44 3.06 1.70 -15.47
C ALA A 44 2.13 2.89 -15.17
N GLY A 45 2.59 3.81 -14.33
CA GLY A 45 1.82 4.96 -13.89
C GLY A 45 2.66 5.87 -13.00
N ASN A 46 2.13 7.06 -12.70
CA ASN A 46 2.75 7.98 -11.78
C ASN A 46 2.18 7.78 -10.37
N TYR A 47 2.91 7.05 -9.53
CA TYR A 47 2.53 6.75 -8.15
C TYR A 47 3.32 7.62 -7.19
N ALA A 48 2.66 8.12 -6.16
CA ALA A 48 3.37 8.63 -4.99
C ALA A 48 4.12 7.46 -4.32
N HIS A 49 5.16 7.80 -3.55
CA HIS A 49 5.98 6.80 -2.84
C HIS A 49 5.14 5.75 -2.10
N TYR A 50 4.10 6.20 -1.38
CA TYR A 50 3.02 5.36 -0.89
C TYR A 50 1.69 5.84 -1.42
N THR A 51 0.92 4.94 -2.03
CA THR A 51 -0.46 5.20 -2.42
C THR A 51 -1.37 4.13 -1.84
N LEU A 52 -2.28 4.53 -0.95
CA LEU A 52 -3.27 3.62 -0.36
C LEU A 52 -4.64 3.81 -1.01
N TYR A 53 -5.27 2.70 -1.40
CA TYR A 53 -6.66 2.66 -1.83
C TYR A 53 -7.45 1.73 -0.91
N GLN A 54 -8.70 2.10 -0.67
CA GLN A 54 -9.67 1.24 0.01
C GLN A 54 -10.69 0.71 -0.99
N ILE A 55 -10.94 -0.61 -0.92
CA ILE A 55 -11.89 -1.32 -1.76
C ILE A 55 -13.17 -1.54 -0.96
N GLY A 56 -14.26 -0.94 -1.43
CA GLY A 56 -15.53 -0.94 -0.71
C GLY A 56 -15.49 -0.10 0.57
N SER A 57 -16.35 -0.44 1.52
CA SER A 57 -16.49 0.24 2.81
C SER A 57 -16.17 -0.69 3.98
N GLY A 58 -15.86 -0.13 5.16
CA GLY A 58 -15.54 -0.87 6.37
C GLY A 58 -14.07 -0.81 6.76
N ASN A 59 -13.65 -1.65 7.71
CA ASN A 59 -12.27 -1.76 8.20
C ASN A 59 -11.64 -0.41 8.61
N ALA A 60 -12.42 0.45 9.26
CA ALA A 60 -12.04 1.82 9.56
C ALA A 60 -10.83 1.88 10.52
N GLY A 61 -10.67 0.88 11.40
CA GLY A 61 -9.52 0.81 12.30
C GLY A 61 -8.23 0.53 11.54
N THR A 62 -8.27 -0.43 10.60
CA THR A 62 -7.16 -0.77 9.71
C THR A 62 -6.83 0.40 8.80
N ALA A 63 -7.85 1.04 8.22
CA ALA A 63 -7.70 2.23 7.39
C ALA A 63 -6.92 3.33 8.13
N LYS A 64 -7.36 3.69 9.35
CA LYS A 64 -6.70 4.71 10.16
C LYS A 64 -5.25 4.35 10.49
N LYS A 65 -4.98 3.09 10.81
CA LYS A 65 -3.63 2.64 11.19
C LYS A 65 -2.67 2.58 10.00
N LEU A 66 -3.16 2.19 8.81
CA LEU A 66 -2.41 2.30 7.56
C LEU A 66 -2.08 3.75 7.21
N GLN A 67 -3.05 4.66 7.34
CA GLN A 67 -2.81 6.08 7.10
C GLN A 67 -1.77 6.67 8.05
N GLN A 68 -1.81 6.28 9.33
CA GLN A 68 -0.81 6.68 10.32
C GLN A 68 0.57 6.10 10.02
N LYS A 69 0.64 4.81 9.64
CA LYS A 69 1.90 4.13 9.34
C LYS A 69 2.63 4.73 8.13
N TYR A 70 1.89 5.07 7.07
CA TYR A 70 2.47 5.58 5.83
C TYR A 70 2.41 7.11 5.68
N GLY A 71 1.72 7.81 6.59
CA GLY A 71 1.53 9.26 6.52
C GLY A 71 0.71 9.71 5.31
N VAL A 72 -0.09 8.84 4.69
CA VAL A 72 -0.87 9.14 3.49
C VAL A 72 -2.37 9.07 3.74
N LYS A 73 -3.14 9.77 2.90
CA LYS A 73 -4.61 9.64 2.89
C LYS A 73 -5.03 8.44 2.04
N ILE A 74 -5.99 7.68 2.53
CA ILE A 74 -6.63 6.62 1.75
C ILE A 74 -7.43 7.27 0.63
N LYS A 75 -7.25 6.75 -0.59
CA LYS A 75 -8.05 7.08 -1.75
C LYS A 75 -9.27 6.18 -1.81
N THR A 76 -10.44 6.78 -1.86
CA THR A 76 -11.72 6.09 -2.10
C THR A 76 -12.01 6.13 -3.59
N GLY A 77 -11.57 5.11 -4.32
CA GLY A 77 -11.72 5.01 -5.77
C GLY A 77 -11.19 3.69 -6.30
N LYS A 78 -11.52 3.36 -7.56
CA LYS A 78 -11.01 2.15 -8.20
C LYS A 78 -9.49 2.27 -8.34
N PRO A 79 -8.70 1.37 -7.73
CA PRO A 79 -7.25 1.39 -7.91
C PRO A 79 -6.92 1.03 -9.37
N PRO A 80 -5.76 1.47 -9.89
CA PRO A 80 -5.30 1.12 -11.23
C PRO A 80 -4.79 -0.33 -11.34
N VAL A 81 -5.07 -1.17 -10.34
CA VAL A 81 -4.72 -2.59 -10.31
C VAL A 81 -5.99 -3.43 -10.20
N THR A 82 -5.99 -4.57 -10.87
CA THR A 82 -7.06 -5.57 -10.71
C THR A 82 -6.72 -6.42 -9.50
N VAL A 83 -7.62 -6.43 -8.52
CA VAL A 83 -7.52 -7.25 -7.31
C VAL A 83 -8.69 -8.22 -7.23
N ASN A 84 -8.49 -9.34 -6.55
CA ASN A 84 -9.57 -10.30 -6.31
C ASN A 84 -10.65 -9.67 -5.41
N GLY A 85 -11.84 -10.27 -5.39
CA GLY A 85 -12.97 -9.77 -4.60
C GLY A 85 -12.77 -9.81 -3.09
N LYS A 86 -11.68 -10.40 -2.56
CA LYS A 86 -11.41 -10.47 -1.11
C LYS A 86 -10.62 -9.27 -0.60
N VAL A 87 -9.79 -8.66 -1.44
CA VAL A 87 -8.96 -7.50 -1.09
C VAL A 87 -9.82 -6.34 -0.59
N ARG A 88 -9.37 -5.71 0.50
CA ARG A 88 -10.00 -4.53 1.13
C ARG A 88 -9.13 -3.29 1.05
N PHE A 89 -7.81 -3.47 0.99
CA PHE A 89 -6.86 -2.37 0.83
C PHE A 89 -5.84 -2.70 -0.25
N VAL A 90 -5.44 -1.68 -1.00
CA VAL A 90 -4.37 -1.78 -1.99
C VAL A 90 -3.32 -0.75 -1.64
N LEU A 91 -2.10 -1.22 -1.40
CA LEU A 91 -0.92 -0.39 -1.24
C LEU A 91 -0.10 -0.44 -2.52
N ILE A 92 0.14 0.71 -3.14
CA ILE A 92 1.05 0.83 -4.28
C ILE A 92 2.29 1.60 -3.83
N LEU A 93 3.45 0.97 -4.03
CA LEU A 93 4.77 1.52 -3.75
C LEU A 93 5.28 2.21 -5.01
N GLY A 94 5.21 3.53 -5.04
CA GLY A 94 5.82 4.32 -6.11
C GLY A 94 7.33 4.40 -5.96
N PRO A 95 8.02 4.92 -6.99
CA PRO A 95 9.44 5.26 -6.87
C PRO A 95 9.66 6.12 -5.63
N GLU A 96 10.83 6.00 -5.01
CA GLU A 96 11.25 6.95 -3.99
C GLU A 96 11.05 8.37 -4.55
N PRO A 97 10.51 9.29 -3.74
CA PRO A 97 10.34 10.66 -4.21
C PRO A 97 11.71 11.10 -4.68
N LYS A 98 11.82 11.54 -5.94
CA LYS A 98 13.03 12.18 -6.42
C LYS A 98 13.22 13.39 -5.53
N THR A 99 14.07 13.28 -4.51
CA THR A 99 14.67 14.43 -3.85
C THR A 99 15.41 15.16 -4.93
N THR A 100 14.75 16.16 -5.52
CA THR A 100 15.40 17.12 -6.36
C THR A 100 16.28 17.93 -5.41
N ASP A 101 17.57 17.73 -5.58
CA ASP A 101 18.68 18.57 -5.13
C ASP A 101 19.10 18.59 -3.65
N LYS A 102 20.26 17.99 -3.39
CA LYS A 102 21.34 18.76 -2.74
C LYS A 102 22.65 18.55 -3.52
N THR A 103 22.71 19.09 -4.74
CA THR A 103 23.97 19.46 -5.38
C THR A 103 24.24 20.92 -5.02
N ALA A 104 24.93 21.16 -3.89
CA ALA A 104 25.70 22.39 -3.66
C ALA A 104 26.44 22.33 -2.32
N ASN A 105 27.69 21.86 -2.36
CA ASN A 105 28.78 22.43 -1.57
C ASN A 105 30.11 22.17 -2.27
#